data_AF-A0A7C2HZM3-F1
#
_entry.id   AF-A0A7C2HZM3-F1
#
_cell.length_a   1.000
_cell.length_b   1.000
_cell.length_c   1.000
_cell.angle_alpha   90.00
_cell.angle_beta   90.00
_cell.angle_gamma   90.00
#
_symmetry.space_group_name_H-M   'P 1'
#
loop_
_entity.id
_entity.type
_entity.pdbx_description
1 polymer ?
#
loop_
_entity_poly.entity_id
_entity_poly.type
_entity_poly.pdbx_seq_one_letter_code
_entity_poly.pdbx_strand_id
1 'polypeptide(L)'
;MPVRADPGGDPARHRPAAAAVPEPGRRRGHRRAGRSAGRGAPRRHAPSPAVTIIVDAGPLYSQADRRDPDHGAVAEILLSAREPLVVPAFAAAEADSLILTRLGIDTELAFLEDLASGAFRVEALSPAELRAAAGLARRYRDLELGLADASIVVLAARSRTRRLLTFDERAFRAVTPLDGGRFTLLPADA
;
A
#
# COMPACT_ATOMS: atom_id res chain seq x y z
N MET A 1 26.89 40.60 3.58
CA MET A 1 28.16 39.97 4.01
C MET A 1 28.10 38.50 3.59
N PRO A 2 28.76 38.09 2.50
CA PRO A 2 28.67 36.71 2.02
C PRO A 2 29.65 35.82 2.81
N VAL A 3 29.14 34.71 3.35
CA VAL A 3 29.97 33.66 3.95
C VAL A 3 30.37 32.68 2.86
N ARG A 4 31.68 32.40 2.83
CA ARG A 4 32.38 31.54 1.87
C ARG A 4 31.97 30.08 2.02
N ALA A 5 31.86 29.41 0.89
CA ALA A 5 31.88 27.96 0.78
C ALA A 5 33.31 27.44 1.01
N ASP A 6 33.41 26.28 1.65
CA ASP A 6 34.62 25.45 1.69
C ASP A 6 34.30 24.09 1.02
N PRO A 7 35.17 23.54 0.15
CA PRO A 7 34.91 22.30 -0.58
C PRO A 7 35.70 21.12 0.00
N GLY A 8 35.13 19.91 -0.05
CA GLY A 8 35.93 18.68 0.04
C GLY A 8 35.25 17.51 0.74
N GLY A 9 34.78 16.55 -0.05
CA GLY A 9 34.36 15.22 0.42
C GLY A 9 34.16 14.28 -0.76
N ASP A 10 35.17 13.47 -1.05
CA ASP A 10 35.25 12.46 -2.12
C ASP A 10 34.27 11.27 -1.88
N PRO A 11 33.52 10.77 -2.88
CA PRO A 11 32.52 9.73 -2.68
C PRO A 11 33.13 8.31 -2.80
N ALA A 12 33.36 7.67 -1.65
CA ALA A 12 33.70 6.26 -1.57
C ALA A 12 32.45 5.35 -1.66
N ARG A 13 32.07 5.06 -2.91
CA ARG A 13 31.72 3.74 -3.45
C ARG A 13 31.19 2.68 -2.46
N HIS A 14 29.88 2.45 -2.46
CA HIS A 14 29.30 1.15 -2.08
C HIS A 14 28.51 0.54 -3.24
N ARG A 15 29.05 -0.58 -3.75
CA ARG A 15 28.43 -1.48 -4.72
C ARG A 15 27.40 -2.37 -4.00
N PRO A 16 26.22 -2.63 -4.58
CA PRO A 16 25.35 -3.68 -4.09
C PRO A 16 25.87 -5.07 -4.47
N ALA A 17 25.66 -6.03 -3.56
CA ALA A 17 26.06 -7.43 -3.71
C ALA A 17 25.20 -8.13 -4.78
N ALA A 18 25.86 -8.75 -5.75
CA ALA A 18 25.24 -9.55 -6.79
C ALA A 18 24.96 -10.98 -6.28
N ALA A 19 23.71 -11.42 -6.48
CA ALA A 19 23.28 -12.80 -6.30
C ALA A 19 23.89 -13.73 -7.36
N ALA A 20 24.30 -14.92 -6.95
CA ALA A 20 24.95 -15.93 -7.78
C ALA A 20 24.01 -17.09 -8.10
N VAL A 21 23.92 -17.52 -9.38
CA VAL A 21 23.45 -18.86 -9.82
C VAL A 21 23.84 -19.10 -11.31
N PRO A 22 23.81 -20.33 -11.90
CA PRO A 22 24.78 -21.43 -11.81
C PRO A 22 25.33 -21.92 -13.19
N GLU A 23 26.30 -22.84 -13.18
CA GLU A 23 26.73 -23.63 -14.36
C GLU A 23 26.00 -24.99 -14.49
N PRO A 24 25.89 -25.59 -15.70
CA PRO A 24 25.16 -26.83 -15.92
C PRO A 24 26.04 -28.09 -16.04
N GLY A 25 25.52 -29.19 -15.48
CA GLY A 25 25.58 -30.50 -16.13
C GLY A 25 26.37 -31.60 -15.42
N ARG A 26 25.67 -32.70 -15.08
CA ARG A 26 25.95 -34.05 -15.61
C ARG A 26 24.86 -35.05 -15.20
N ARG A 27 24.53 -35.92 -16.16
CA ARG A 27 23.52 -36.99 -16.12
C ARG A 27 24.08 -38.26 -15.46
N ARG A 28 23.23 -39.03 -14.76
CA ARG A 28 22.89 -40.46 -15.03
C ARG A 28 22.21 -41.10 -13.81
N GLY A 29 21.26 -42.01 -14.06
CA GLY A 29 20.90 -43.06 -13.11
C GLY A 29 19.41 -43.43 -13.07
N HIS A 30 19.01 -44.43 -13.86
CA HIS A 30 17.73 -45.14 -13.72
C HIS A 30 17.63 -45.89 -12.38
N ARG A 31 16.40 -46.00 -11.81
CA ARG A 31 15.77 -47.28 -11.43
C ARG A 31 14.29 -47.09 -11.01
N ARG A 32 13.55 -48.18 -11.19
CA ARG A 32 12.09 -48.34 -11.23
C ARG A 32 11.43 -48.51 -9.85
N ALA A 33 10.12 -48.21 -9.87
CA ALA A 33 8.99 -48.87 -9.20
C ALA A 33 8.70 -48.60 -7.71
N GLY A 34 7.47 -48.16 -7.47
CA GLY A 34 6.81 -48.17 -6.16
C GLY A 34 5.41 -47.54 -6.25
N ARG A 35 4.40 -48.35 -6.59
CA ARG A 35 2.98 -47.99 -6.38
C ARG A 35 2.72 -47.91 -4.88
N SER A 36 2.10 -46.82 -4.41
CA SER A 36 1.19 -46.89 -3.26
C SER A 36 0.19 -45.73 -3.30
N ALA A 37 -1.04 -46.06 -2.95
CA ALA A 37 -2.23 -45.24 -3.05
C ALA A 37 -2.43 -44.41 -1.78
N GLY A 38 -3.01 -43.22 -1.96
CA GLY A 38 -4.01 -42.62 -1.07
C GLY A 38 -3.59 -42.26 0.36
N ARG A 39 -3.34 -40.97 0.60
CA ARG A 39 -3.83 -40.22 1.77
C ARG A 39 -3.92 -38.75 1.35
N GLY A 40 -5.13 -38.18 1.46
CA GLY A 40 -5.42 -36.82 1.05
C GLY A 40 -4.51 -35.83 1.77
N ALA A 41 -3.66 -35.16 1.00
CA ALA A 41 -2.91 -34.01 1.47
C ALA A 41 -3.91 -32.90 1.82
N PRO A 42 -3.67 -32.11 2.89
CA PRO A 42 -4.45 -30.90 3.11
C PRO A 42 -4.35 -30.05 1.84
N ARG A 43 -5.48 -29.56 1.35
CA ARG A 43 -5.53 -28.58 0.26
C ARG A 43 -4.63 -27.43 0.67
N ARG A 44 -3.41 -27.40 0.11
CA ARG A 44 -2.58 -26.20 0.13
C ARG A 44 -3.46 -25.16 -0.53
N HIS A 45 -3.94 -24.19 0.24
CA HIS A 45 -4.56 -23.01 -0.34
C HIS A 45 -3.53 -22.49 -1.34
N ALA A 46 -3.89 -22.52 -2.62
CA ALA A 46 -3.10 -21.80 -3.62
C ALA A 46 -2.94 -20.37 -3.08
N PRO A 47 -1.75 -19.75 -3.16
CA PRO A 47 -1.62 -18.37 -2.76
C PRO A 47 -2.70 -17.59 -3.52
N SER A 48 -3.62 -16.96 -2.78
CA SER A 48 -4.60 -16.05 -3.36
C SER A 48 -3.84 -15.07 -4.25
N PRO A 49 -4.37 -14.73 -5.45
CA PRO A 49 -3.73 -13.73 -6.29
C PRO A 49 -3.46 -12.53 -5.40
N ALA A 50 -2.19 -12.15 -5.34
CA ALA A 50 -1.74 -11.19 -4.37
C ALA A 50 -2.48 -9.86 -4.65
N VAL A 51 -3.08 -9.27 -3.61
CA VAL A 51 -4.09 -8.22 -3.75
C VAL A 51 -3.55 -6.89 -3.25
N THR A 52 -3.42 -5.92 -4.15
CA THR A 52 -3.13 -4.49 -3.87
C THR A 52 -4.05 -3.95 -2.77
N ILE A 53 -3.51 -3.16 -1.84
CA ILE A 53 -4.29 -2.46 -0.82
C ILE A 53 -4.32 -0.98 -1.18
N ILE A 54 -5.49 -0.34 -1.12
CA ILE A 54 -5.57 1.12 -1.15
C ILE A 54 -5.44 1.64 0.27
N VAL A 55 -4.48 2.53 0.51
CA VAL A 55 -4.16 3.06 1.85
C VAL A 55 -4.66 4.50 1.95
N ASP A 56 -5.43 4.75 2.99
CA ASP A 56 -6.04 6.04 3.33
C ASP A 56 -5.12 6.90 4.22
N ALA A 57 -5.44 8.18 4.40
CA ALA A 57 -4.65 9.14 5.17
C ALA A 57 -4.55 8.78 6.66
N GLY A 58 -5.64 8.29 7.27
CA GLY A 58 -5.65 7.90 8.68
C GLY A 58 -4.60 6.86 9.04
N PRO A 59 -4.55 5.71 8.34
CA PRO A 59 -3.49 4.71 8.54
C PRO A 59 -2.08 5.19 8.19
N LEU A 60 -1.90 6.09 7.20
CA LEU A 60 -0.58 6.69 6.97
C LEU A 60 -0.13 7.54 8.16
N TYR A 61 -1.04 8.31 8.75
CA TYR A 61 -0.79 9.08 9.96
C TYR A 61 -0.46 8.17 11.15
N SER A 62 -1.25 7.13 11.39
CA SER A 62 -1.01 6.14 12.46
C SER A 62 0.31 5.37 12.27
N GLN A 63 0.69 5.08 11.02
CA GLN A 63 2.01 4.53 10.72
C GLN A 63 3.16 5.50 11.08
N ALA A 64 2.96 6.81 10.89
CA ALA A 64 3.95 7.83 11.22
C ALA A 64 4.07 8.08 12.74
N ASP A 65 2.97 8.06 13.50
CA ASP A 65 3.01 8.18 14.97
C ASP A 65 3.15 6.83 15.65
N ARG A 66 4.38 6.48 16.07
CA ARG A 66 4.66 5.24 16.81
C ARG A 66 3.92 5.10 18.15
N ARG A 67 3.31 6.16 18.65
CA ARG A 67 2.52 6.16 19.89
C ARG A 67 1.02 6.02 19.63
N ASP A 68 0.61 6.09 18.38
CA ASP A 68 -0.78 5.89 18.00
C ASP A 68 -1.21 4.46 18.40
N PRO A 69 -2.36 4.29 19.08
CA PRO A 69 -2.81 2.97 19.52
C PRO A 69 -2.98 1.96 18.38
N ASP A 70 -3.31 2.43 17.18
CA ASP A 70 -3.53 1.59 16.00
C ASP A 70 -2.23 1.32 15.21
N HIS A 71 -1.10 1.94 15.60
CA HIS A 71 0.19 1.83 14.91
C HIS A 71 0.60 0.37 14.69
N GLY A 72 0.47 -0.47 15.73
CA GLY A 72 0.86 -1.88 15.66
C GLY A 72 0.04 -2.67 14.62
N ALA A 73 -1.28 -2.45 14.59
CA ALA A 73 -2.17 -3.14 13.65
C ALA A 73 -1.93 -2.67 12.21
N VAL A 74 -1.75 -1.37 12.02
CA VAL A 74 -1.39 -0.79 10.71
C VAL A 74 -0.05 -1.34 10.23
N ALA A 75 0.98 -1.31 11.06
CA ALA A 75 2.31 -1.79 10.72
C ALA A 75 2.29 -3.28 10.32
N GLU A 76 1.53 -4.12 11.04
CA GLU A 76 1.39 -5.54 10.69
C GLU A 76 0.78 -5.73 9.29
N ILE A 77 -0.28 -4.98 8.96
CA ILE A 77 -0.92 -5.04 7.64
C ILE A 77 0.05 -4.58 6.54
N LEU A 78 0.75 -3.46 6.75
CA LEU A 78 1.70 -2.91 5.77
C LEU A 78 2.87 -3.87 5.54
N LEU A 79 3.44 -4.45 6.61
CA LEU A 79 4.56 -5.39 6.53
C LEU A 79 4.17 -6.77 5.96
N SER A 80 2.91 -7.18 6.12
CA SER A 80 2.39 -8.43 5.57
C SER A 80 2.03 -8.33 4.08
N ALA A 81 1.90 -7.12 3.54
CA ALA A 81 1.54 -6.89 2.16
C ALA A 81 2.63 -7.40 1.19
N ARG A 82 2.20 -8.20 0.20
CA ARG A 82 3.08 -8.75 -0.85
C ARG A 82 2.95 -8.03 -2.19
N GLU A 83 1.94 -7.20 -2.32
CA GLU A 83 1.65 -6.38 -3.49
C GLU A 83 1.88 -4.90 -3.19
N PRO A 84 1.93 -4.04 -4.23
CA PRO A 84 1.99 -2.61 -4.03
C PRO A 84 0.90 -2.10 -3.08
N LEU A 85 1.32 -1.26 -2.15
CA LEU A 85 0.45 -0.40 -1.35
C LEU A 85 0.18 0.85 -2.18
N VAL A 86 -1.06 1.07 -2.60
CA VAL A 86 -1.42 2.23 -3.42
C VAL A 86 -1.99 3.31 -2.53
N VAL A 87 -1.44 4.51 -2.62
CA VAL A 87 -1.91 5.69 -1.88
C VAL A 87 -2.46 6.70 -2.89
N PRO A 88 -3.74 7.10 -2.80
CA PRO A 88 -4.21 8.24 -3.57
C PRO A 88 -3.40 9.50 -3.23
N ALA A 89 -2.99 10.28 -4.22
CA ALA A 89 -2.22 11.50 -4.01
C ALA A 89 -2.93 12.50 -3.07
N PHE A 90 -4.27 12.51 -3.07
CA PHE A 90 -5.07 13.33 -2.16
C PHE A 90 -4.95 12.86 -0.70
N ALA A 91 -4.98 11.54 -0.45
CA ALA A 91 -4.77 10.98 0.88
C ALA A 91 -3.32 11.17 1.38
N ALA A 92 -2.33 11.09 0.47
CA ALA A 92 -0.94 11.42 0.80
C ALA A 92 -0.80 12.89 1.26
N ALA A 93 -1.44 13.83 0.55
CA ALA A 93 -1.41 15.25 0.90
C ALA A 93 -2.13 15.55 2.23
N GLU A 94 -3.23 14.85 2.53
CA GLU A 94 -3.90 14.96 3.82
C GLU A 94 -3.05 14.41 4.96
N ALA A 95 -2.42 13.24 4.77
CA ALA A 95 -1.51 12.67 5.74
C ALA A 95 -0.31 13.58 6.00
N ASP A 96 0.34 14.10 4.96
CA ASP A 96 1.45 15.06 5.02
C ASP A 96 1.10 16.26 5.93
N SER A 97 -0.01 16.94 5.62
CA SER A 97 -0.50 18.08 6.41
C SER A 97 -0.76 17.71 7.88
N LEU A 98 -1.38 16.56 8.15
CA LEU A 98 -1.64 16.09 9.51
C LEU A 98 -0.35 15.74 10.27
N ILE A 99 0.59 15.08 9.60
CA ILE A 99 1.90 14.71 10.17
C ILE A 99 2.68 15.98 10.50
N LEU A 100 2.81 16.93 9.57
CA LEU A 100 3.50 18.19 9.83
C LEU A 100 2.88 18.93 11.02
N THR A 101 1.55 19.09 11.02
CA THR A 101 0.86 19.92 12.02
C THR A 101 0.79 19.28 13.40
N ARG A 102 0.87 17.94 13.52
CA ARG A 102 0.70 17.23 14.80
C ARG A 102 1.94 16.51 15.30
N LEU A 103 2.82 16.06 14.41
CA LEU A 103 4.01 15.25 14.70
C LEU A 103 5.32 15.98 14.39
N GLY A 104 5.26 17.11 13.69
CA GLY A 104 6.39 17.99 13.41
C GLY A 104 7.21 17.60 12.19
N ILE A 105 8.10 18.52 11.81
CA ILE A 105 8.89 18.49 10.57
C ILE A 105 9.76 17.24 10.41
N ASP A 106 10.39 16.76 11.48
CA ASP A 106 11.28 15.58 11.38
C ASP A 106 10.48 14.32 11.00
N THR A 107 9.24 14.20 11.46
CA THR A 107 8.34 13.09 11.11
C THR A 107 7.81 13.23 9.69
N GLU A 108 7.47 14.45 9.27
CA GLU A 108 7.06 14.74 7.89
C GLU A 108 8.17 14.38 6.90
N LEU A 109 9.41 14.79 7.16
CA LEU A 109 10.55 14.48 6.29
C LEU A 109 10.77 12.97 6.15
N ALA A 110 10.66 12.21 7.25
CA ALA A 110 10.74 10.75 7.19
C ALA A 110 9.58 10.13 6.36
N PHE A 111 8.36 10.67 6.51
CA PHE A 111 7.22 10.26 5.69
C PHE A 111 7.44 10.53 4.20
N LEU A 112 7.99 11.70 3.85
CA LEU A 112 8.31 12.04 2.46
C LEU A 112 9.42 11.13 1.89
N GLU A 113 10.42 10.76 2.68
CA GLU A 113 11.43 9.77 2.30
C GLU A 113 10.81 8.39 2.04
N ASP A 114 9.86 7.94 2.88
CA ASP A 114 9.13 6.69 2.68
C ASP A 114 8.35 6.71 1.35
N LEU A 115 7.65 7.80 1.05
CA LEU A 115 6.96 7.98 -0.24
C LEU A 115 7.94 7.95 -1.42
N ALA A 116 9.08 8.65 -1.30
CA ALA A 116 10.10 8.74 -2.36
C ALA A 116 10.82 7.40 -2.60
N SER A 117 10.95 6.56 -1.57
CA SER A 117 11.58 5.24 -1.65
C SER A 117 10.75 4.22 -2.46
N GLY A 118 9.46 4.50 -2.67
CA GLY A 118 8.52 3.59 -3.29
C GLY A 118 7.92 2.55 -2.32
N ALA A 119 8.07 2.75 -1.00
CA ALA A 119 7.33 1.98 0.01
C ALA A 119 5.81 2.03 -0.23
N PHE A 120 5.35 3.17 -0.75
CA PHE A 120 4.01 3.38 -1.26
C PHE A 120 4.04 3.79 -2.73
N ARG A 121 3.08 3.32 -3.51
CA ARG A 121 2.83 3.83 -4.86
C ARG A 121 1.78 4.95 -4.79
N VAL A 122 2.26 6.19 -4.86
CA VAL A 122 1.38 7.36 -4.90
C VAL A 122 0.77 7.51 -6.29
N GLU A 123 -0.55 7.62 -6.36
CA GLU A 123 -1.32 7.60 -7.61
C GLU A 123 -2.28 8.78 -7.71
N ALA A 124 -2.25 9.46 -8.86
CA ALA A 124 -3.18 10.54 -9.17
C ALA A 124 -4.38 10.04 -9.98
N LEU A 125 -5.47 10.81 -9.94
CA LEU A 125 -6.62 10.61 -10.80
C LEU A 125 -6.45 11.37 -12.13
N SER A 126 -6.78 10.70 -13.22
CA SER A 126 -6.99 11.33 -14.52
C SER A 126 -8.25 12.22 -14.52
N PRO A 127 -8.44 13.10 -15.52
CA PRO A 127 -9.67 13.88 -15.66
C PRO A 127 -10.95 13.04 -15.76
N ALA A 128 -10.86 11.83 -16.35
CA ALA A 128 -12.00 10.92 -16.43
C ALA A 128 -12.36 10.33 -15.07
N GLU A 129 -11.34 9.96 -14.30
CA GLU A 129 -11.48 9.45 -12.93
C GLU A 129 -11.98 10.53 -11.96
N LEU A 130 -11.55 11.80 -12.13
CA LEU A 130 -12.11 12.93 -11.38
C LEU A 130 -13.60 13.12 -11.65
N ARG A 131 -14.07 12.91 -12.89
CA ARG A 131 -15.51 12.90 -13.19
C ARG A 131 -16.24 11.75 -12.50
N ALA A 132 -15.62 10.56 -12.41
CA ALA A 132 -16.18 9.44 -11.66
C ALA A 132 -16.25 9.75 -10.16
N ALA A 133 -15.21 10.34 -9.59
CA ALA A 133 -15.18 10.80 -8.20
C ALA A 133 -16.29 11.84 -7.92
N ALA A 134 -16.49 12.82 -8.81
CA ALA A 134 -17.59 13.78 -8.70
C ALA A 134 -18.98 13.09 -8.77
N GLY A 135 -19.11 12.04 -9.58
CA GLY A 135 -20.32 11.22 -9.63
C GLY A 135 -20.59 10.48 -8.32
N LEU A 136 -19.55 9.94 -7.68
CA LEU A 136 -19.63 9.32 -6.35
C LEU A 136 -20.05 10.34 -5.28
N ALA A 137 -19.38 11.49 -5.21
CA ALA A 137 -19.72 12.55 -4.27
C ALA A 137 -21.17 13.01 -4.44
N ARG A 138 -21.68 13.09 -5.67
CA ARG A 138 -23.09 13.40 -5.93
C ARG A 138 -24.05 12.31 -5.46
N ARG A 139 -23.70 11.04 -5.72
CA ARG A 139 -24.51 9.88 -5.34
C ARG A 139 -24.60 9.71 -3.83
N TYR A 140 -23.49 9.95 -3.12
CA TYR A 140 -23.36 9.82 -1.67
C TYR A 140 -23.26 11.20 -1.00
N ARG A 141 -24.06 12.16 -1.46
CA ARG A 141 -24.01 13.56 -0.99
C ARG A 141 -24.12 13.71 0.52
N ASP A 142 -24.90 12.85 1.18
CA ASP A 142 -25.14 12.92 2.62
C ASP A 142 -23.98 12.34 3.46
N LEU A 143 -23.02 11.66 2.81
CA LEU A 143 -21.78 11.20 3.44
C LEU A 143 -20.66 12.24 3.37
N GLU A 144 -20.81 13.27 2.52
CA GLU A 144 -19.80 14.33 2.37
C GLU A 144 -18.38 13.80 2.11
N LEU A 145 -18.24 12.72 1.33
CA LEU A 145 -16.98 11.96 1.10
C LEU A 145 -15.72 12.80 0.83
N GLY A 146 -15.87 14.00 0.24
CA GLY A 146 -14.72 14.75 -0.24
C GLY A 146 -13.98 14.05 -1.38
N LEU A 147 -12.86 14.66 -1.80
CA LEU A 147 -12.08 14.17 -2.95
C LEU A 147 -11.16 13.00 -2.57
N ALA A 148 -10.59 13.01 -1.36
CA ALA A 148 -9.74 11.93 -0.87
C ALA A 148 -10.49 10.59 -0.86
N ASP A 149 -11.63 10.50 -0.18
CA ASP A 149 -12.38 9.23 -0.12
C ASP A 149 -12.95 8.82 -1.47
N ALA A 150 -13.44 9.78 -2.27
CA ALA A 150 -13.89 9.47 -3.62
C ALA A 150 -12.75 8.92 -4.49
N SER A 151 -11.51 9.39 -4.29
CA SER A 151 -10.34 8.87 -4.99
C SER A 151 -9.97 7.46 -4.55
N ILE A 152 -10.16 7.10 -3.28
CA ILE A 152 -9.97 5.73 -2.78
C ILE A 152 -10.87 4.75 -3.54
N VAL A 153 -12.16 5.08 -3.70
CA VAL A 153 -13.13 4.23 -4.41
C VAL A 153 -12.74 4.04 -5.87
N VAL A 154 -12.30 5.12 -6.54
CA VAL A 154 -11.90 5.06 -7.95
C VAL A 154 -10.61 4.26 -8.14
N LEU A 155 -9.60 4.48 -7.29
CA LEU A 155 -8.34 3.74 -7.35
C LEU A 155 -8.51 2.27 -6.97
N ALA A 156 -9.41 1.94 -6.05
CA ALA A 156 -9.75 0.56 -5.73
C ALA A 156 -10.29 -0.18 -6.97
N ALA A 157 -11.17 0.47 -7.74
CA ALA A 157 -11.69 -0.07 -8.99
C ALA A 157 -10.58 -0.22 -10.05
N ARG A 158 -9.71 0.78 -10.22
CA ARG A 158 -8.59 0.73 -11.17
C ARG A 158 -7.62 -0.41 -10.85
N SER A 159 -7.30 -0.58 -9.57
CA SER A 159 -6.41 -1.64 -9.07
C SER A 159 -7.11 -2.98 -8.90
N ARG A 160 -8.41 -3.09 -9.24
CA ARG A 160 -9.23 -4.30 -9.10
C ARG A 160 -9.15 -4.91 -7.70
N THR A 161 -9.12 -4.06 -6.68
CA THR A 161 -9.07 -4.47 -5.28
C THR A 161 -10.32 -4.03 -4.53
N ARG A 162 -10.64 -4.79 -3.49
CA ARG A 162 -11.67 -4.45 -2.51
C ARG A 162 -11.08 -4.14 -1.14
N ARG A 163 -9.76 -4.23 -0.98
CA ARG A 163 -9.06 -4.06 0.30
C ARG A 163 -8.69 -2.60 0.48
N LEU A 164 -9.31 -1.97 1.47
CA LEU A 164 -9.02 -0.61 1.88
C LEU A 164 -8.40 -0.67 3.27
N LEU A 165 -7.24 -0.05 3.45
CA LEU A 165 -6.69 0.22 4.78
C LEU A 165 -7.17 1.63 5.16
N THR A 166 -8.18 1.70 6.01
CA THR A 166 -8.88 2.93 6.42
C THR A 166 -9.53 2.74 7.79
N PHE A 167 -9.68 3.84 8.53
CA PHE A 167 -10.46 3.86 9.77
C PHE A 167 -11.88 4.40 9.56
N ASP A 168 -12.22 4.96 8.39
CA ASP A 168 -13.58 5.44 8.11
C ASP A 168 -14.50 4.28 7.66
N GLU A 169 -14.84 3.43 8.62
CA GLU A 169 -15.78 2.35 8.39
C GLU A 169 -17.16 2.85 7.98
N ARG A 170 -17.59 4.01 8.50
CA ARG A 170 -18.94 4.53 8.24
C ARG A 170 -19.09 4.88 6.76
N ALA A 171 -18.14 5.61 6.18
CA ALA A 171 -18.18 6.00 4.78
C ALA A 171 -18.07 4.77 3.87
N PHE A 172 -17.04 3.93 4.08
CA PHE A 172 -16.73 2.85 3.15
C PHE A 172 -17.63 1.61 3.30
N ARG A 173 -18.35 1.43 4.42
CA ARG A 173 -19.42 0.42 4.51
C ARG A 173 -20.70 0.89 3.79
N ALA A 174 -20.93 2.19 3.65
CA ALA A 174 -22.08 2.74 2.94
C ALA A 174 -21.86 2.82 1.41
N VAL A 175 -20.62 3.10 0.98
CA VAL A 175 -20.28 3.22 -0.43
C VAL A 175 -20.15 1.85 -1.11
N THR A 176 -20.88 1.65 -2.21
CA THR A 176 -20.72 0.48 -3.08
C THR A 176 -19.52 0.67 -4.03
N PRO A 177 -18.61 -0.33 -4.16
CA PRO A 177 -17.54 -0.32 -5.17
C PRO A 177 -18.09 -0.14 -6.59
N LEU A 178 -17.30 0.47 -7.48
CA LEU A 178 -17.72 0.74 -8.86
C LEU A 178 -18.01 -0.51 -9.69
N ASP A 179 -17.36 -1.63 -9.36
CA ASP A 179 -17.55 -2.95 -9.95
C ASP A 179 -18.52 -3.84 -9.14
N GLY A 180 -19.23 -3.27 -8.16
CA GLY A 180 -20.20 -3.95 -7.32
C GLY A 180 -19.62 -4.73 -6.13
N GLY A 181 -20.49 -5.25 -5.27
CA GLY A 181 -20.11 -5.97 -4.05
C GLY A 181 -19.86 -5.04 -2.86
N ARG A 182 -18.88 -5.37 -2.02
CA ARG A 182 -18.50 -4.59 -0.83
C ARG A 182 -16.98 -4.53 -0.67
N PHE A 183 -16.50 -3.51 0.02
CA PHE A 183 -15.11 -3.43 0.45
C PHE A 183 -14.82 -4.37 1.62
N THR A 184 -13.55 -4.72 1.77
CA THR A 184 -12.93 -5.31 2.96
C THR A 184 -12.10 -4.21 3.60
N LEU A 185 -12.49 -3.80 4.80
CA LEU A 185 -11.88 -2.67 5.51
C LEU A 185 -10.89 -3.20 6.52
N LEU A 186 -9.63 -2.83 6.37
CA LEU A 186 -8.54 -3.21 7.27
C LEU A 186 -8.26 -2.02 8.19
N PRO A 187 -8.00 -2.24 9.50
CA PRO A 187 -7.87 -3.54 10.17
C PRO A 187 -9.17 -4.24 10.58
N ALA A 188 -10.33 -3.57 10.48
CA ALA A 188 -11.60 -4.05 11.07
C ALA A 188 -12.06 -5.45 10.60
N ASP A 189 -11.75 -5.82 9.35
CA ASP A 189 -12.12 -7.07 8.69
C ASP A 189 -10.90 -8.01 8.46
N ALA A 190 -9.76 -7.78 9.16
CA ALA A 190 -8.50 -8.51 8.98
C ALA A 190 -8.55 -9.97 9.48
#